data_AF-A0A430FRZ8-F1
#
_entry.id   AF-A0A430FRZ8-F1
#
_cell.length_a   1.000
_cell.length_b   1.000
_cell.length_c   1.000
_cell.angle_alpha   90.00
_cell.angle_beta   90.00
_cell.angle_gamma   90.00
#
_symmetry.space_group_name_H-M   'P 1'
#
loop_
_entity.id
_entity.type
_entity.pdbx_description
1 polymer ?
#
loop_
_entity_poly.entity_id
_entity_poly.type
_entity_poly.pdbx_seq_one_letter_code
_entity_poly.pdbx_strand_id
1 'polypeptide(L)'
;MVSFMRLTQRLTALAITSSITLTSFVLGVSSTQAVVIRTTDSGSHVALSHQTSVAVDTGNATEANNSDETGKATHPDETDSAKNIAKAKHIIEEAMQQQNNRDAQRASKSLSEATSRNASDGLITAHSNGLRGDWGPTPWDFDASRGILTFAPDQEAETPACPFMRLPVKGTIEWAVKTLTKKAVFAHKLTVYSPDSLACMFESCPNLEEVKGLNNLSLERMKWYEGVTFAAMFKDTKVRSVNFTGVDFSYVRSIDLCSTFQNLQAATLTIQGLPWEKVSSLYGTFRDTQLQNVTVGYPGRVVEAPKLIDANNIFTNSHSLSILQWNMIAPNLQYAGYMFYGATSLQNIDLSNLKSQKLSFVRDMFLACRSLDRVSLLGSKFSENACVGWMFGGSIMHYLSIDKSALARIYALGSAQTLPREGDPKIAWKDDVLNLTMSITDWATYKPEEDCQLNLHSV
;
A
#
# COMPACT_ATOMS: atom_id res chain seq x y z
N MET A 1 -49.70 13.24 -9.53
CA MET A 1 -50.18 11.84 -9.65
C MET A 1 -49.31 11.05 -10.65
N VAL A 2 -47.97 11.10 -10.50
CA VAL A 2 -47.01 10.44 -11.42
C VAL A 2 -46.04 9.50 -10.69
N SER A 3 -45.97 9.58 -9.35
CA SER A 3 -45.11 8.72 -8.50
C SER A 3 -45.63 7.30 -8.25
N PHE A 4 -46.55 6.80 -9.09
CA PHE A 4 -47.13 5.44 -8.96
C PHE A 4 -46.91 4.55 -10.20
N MET A 5 -46.32 5.10 -11.29
CA MET A 5 -46.10 4.36 -12.55
C MET A 5 -44.67 3.84 -12.77
N ARG A 6 -43.72 4.13 -11.88
CA ARG A 6 -42.35 3.57 -11.94
C ARG A 6 -42.14 2.32 -11.08
N LEU A 7 -43.13 1.90 -10.29
CA LEU A 7 -43.05 0.70 -9.43
C LEU A 7 -43.49 -0.60 -10.13
N THR A 8 -44.18 -0.50 -11.27
CA THR A 8 -44.82 -1.64 -11.97
C THR A 8 -43.99 -2.28 -13.09
N GLN A 9 -42.74 -1.85 -13.32
CA GLN A 9 -41.83 -2.43 -14.34
C GLN A 9 -40.68 -3.30 -13.77
N ARG A 10 -40.72 -3.68 -12.49
CA ARG A 10 -39.74 -4.61 -11.87
C ARG A 10 -40.35 -5.78 -11.10
N LEU A 11 -41.63 -6.12 -11.33
CA LEU A 11 -42.35 -7.18 -10.60
C LEU A 11 -43.00 -8.26 -11.49
N THR A 12 -42.43 -8.51 -12.68
CA THR A 12 -42.78 -9.65 -13.56
C THR A 12 -41.58 -10.56 -13.80
N ALA A 13 -41.00 -11.07 -12.71
CA ALA A 13 -40.06 -12.19 -12.72
C ALA A 13 -40.08 -12.92 -11.37
N LEU A 14 -41.26 -13.45 -10.97
CA LEU A 14 -41.39 -14.29 -9.79
C LEU A 14 -42.27 -15.51 -10.07
N ALA A 15 -41.89 -16.61 -9.41
CA ALA A 15 -42.57 -17.90 -9.28
C ALA A 15 -42.25 -18.97 -10.35
N ILE A 16 -41.43 -19.95 -9.94
CA ILE A 16 -41.85 -21.34 -9.75
C ILE A 16 -40.85 -22.02 -8.78
N THR A 17 -41.36 -22.29 -7.57
CA THR A 17 -41.05 -23.41 -6.63
C THR A 17 -39.67 -23.49 -5.93
N SER A 18 -39.55 -23.69 -4.60
CA SER A 18 -40.55 -23.83 -3.52
C SER A 18 -39.96 -23.63 -2.11
N SER A 19 -40.75 -23.02 -1.23
CA SER A 19 -40.98 -23.37 0.20
C SER A 19 -39.89 -23.32 1.29
N ILE A 20 -40.20 -22.47 2.29
CA ILE A 20 -40.19 -22.76 3.76
C ILE A 20 -38.80 -22.66 4.46
N THR A 21 -38.61 -22.05 5.65
CA THR A 21 -39.52 -21.38 6.65
C THR A 21 -38.96 -20.01 7.12
N LEU A 22 -39.71 -19.26 7.94
CA LEU A 22 -39.25 -18.03 8.63
C LEU A 22 -39.95 -17.88 9.99
N THR A 23 -39.20 -17.64 11.09
CA THR A 23 -39.78 -17.42 12.43
C THR A 23 -39.11 -16.29 13.20
N SER A 24 -39.94 -15.33 13.65
CA SER A 24 -39.79 -14.39 14.78
C SER A 24 -38.59 -13.42 14.82
N PHE A 25 -38.91 -12.16 14.49
CA PHE A 25 -38.27 -10.95 15.02
C PHE A 25 -38.57 -10.78 16.52
N VAL A 26 -37.65 -10.16 17.28
CA VAL A 26 -37.96 -9.45 18.54
C VAL A 26 -37.24 -8.09 18.51
N LEU A 27 -38.01 -7.01 18.64
CA LEU A 27 -37.48 -5.66 18.90
C LEU A 27 -37.36 -5.45 20.40
N GLY A 28 -36.16 -5.09 20.88
CA GLY A 28 -35.91 -4.72 22.26
C GLY A 28 -35.18 -3.38 22.33
N VAL A 29 -35.88 -2.33 22.76
CA VAL A 29 -35.30 -1.01 23.06
C VAL A 29 -35.22 -0.89 24.58
N SER A 30 -34.06 -0.53 25.14
CA SER A 30 -33.97 -0.12 26.54
C SER A 30 -32.81 0.85 26.78
N SER A 31 -32.90 1.61 27.87
CA SER A 31 -32.32 2.93 28.04
C SER A 31 -31.14 3.01 29.02
N THR A 32 -30.20 3.91 28.68
CA THR A 32 -29.31 4.73 29.52
C THR A 32 -29.15 4.51 31.05
N GLN A 33 -27.87 4.65 31.47
CA GLN A 33 -27.34 5.07 32.80
C GLN A 33 -27.36 4.03 33.96
N ALA A 34 -26.41 4.03 34.91
CA ALA A 34 -25.02 4.54 34.95
C ALA A 34 -24.30 4.04 36.25
N VAL A 35 -22.97 4.21 36.32
CA VAL A 35 -22.11 4.21 37.54
C VAL A 35 -21.96 2.89 38.33
N VAL A 36 -20.72 2.38 38.45
CA VAL A 36 -19.88 2.46 39.67
C VAL A 36 -18.40 2.32 39.25
N ILE A 37 -17.56 3.26 39.68
CA ILE A 37 -16.10 3.18 39.58
C ILE A 37 -15.56 2.64 40.91
N ARG A 38 -14.73 1.59 40.86
CA ARG A 38 -13.67 1.37 41.86
C ARG A 38 -12.40 0.87 41.17
N THR A 39 -11.31 1.57 41.48
CA THR A 39 -9.94 1.38 40.99
C THR A 39 -9.16 0.42 41.88
N THR A 40 -8.30 -0.44 41.29
CA THR A 40 -6.90 -0.70 41.74
C THR A 40 -6.14 -1.55 40.72
N ASP A 41 -5.43 -0.85 39.85
CA ASP A 41 -4.02 -1.02 39.42
C ASP A 41 -3.36 -2.35 38.97
N SER A 42 -2.39 -2.15 38.06
CA SER A 42 -1.31 -3.04 37.58
C SER A 42 -1.68 -4.32 36.78
N GLY A 43 -1.13 -4.55 35.57
CA GLY A 43 -0.27 -3.69 34.75
C GLY A 43 0.10 -4.27 33.37
N SER A 44 0.57 -3.40 32.46
CA SER A 44 1.20 -3.69 31.15
C SER A 44 0.36 -4.25 29.98
N HIS A 45 -0.74 -3.56 29.63
CA HIS A 45 -1.14 -3.50 28.21
C HIS A 45 -0.41 -2.34 27.53
N VAL A 46 0.40 -2.62 26.50
CA VAL A 46 0.97 -1.57 25.63
C VAL A 46 -0.11 -1.12 24.65
N ALA A 47 -0.77 -0.01 24.97
CA ALA A 47 -1.70 0.63 24.06
C ALA A 47 -0.94 1.35 22.94
N LEU A 48 -1.19 0.97 21.69
CA LEU A 48 -0.78 1.74 20.52
C LEU A 48 -1.62 3.02 20.43
N SER A 49 -1.16 4.06 21.12
CA SER A 49 -1.71 5.40 21.01
C SER A 49 -1.36 5.99 19.64
N HIS A 50 -2.27 5.88 18.67
CA HIS A 50 -2.25 6.74 17.48
C HIS A 50 -2.65 8.17 17.86
N GLN A 51 -1.76 8.87 18.59
CA GLN A 51 -1.67 10.32 18.48
C GLN A 51 -0.83 10.63 17.24
N THR A 52 -1.49 10.76 16.10
CA THR A 52 -0.92 11.48 14.96
C THR A 52 -0.75 12.93 15.35
N SER A 53 0.41 13.29 15.89
CA SER A 53 0.85 14.68 15.92
C SER A 53 1.00 15.14 14.48
N VAL A 54 0.03 15.90 14.00
CA VAL A 54 0.16 16.63 12.73
C VAL A 54 1.23 17.68 12.98
N ALA A 55 2.47 17.37 12.60
CA ALA A 55 3.50 18.36 12.39
C ALA A 55 3.06 19.20 11.19
N VAL A 56 2.27 20.23 11.47
CA VAL A 56 1.90 21.26 10.51
C VAL A 56 3.17 22.05 10.21
N ASP A 57 3.87 21.66 9.15
CA ASP A 57 4.88 22.53 8.56
C ASP A 57 4.16 23.62 7.76
N THR A 58 3.74 24.68 8.46
CA THR A 58 3.28 25.95 7.85
C THR A 58 4.47 26.74 7.32
N GLY A 59 5.18 26.15 6.35
CA GLY A 59 6.05 26.89 5.46
C GLY A 59 5.21 27.79 4.57
N ASN A 60 5.27 29.11 4.80
CA ASN A 60 4.67 30.09 3.90
C ASN A 60 5.31 29.98 2.51
N ALA A 61 4.56 29.47 1.53
CA ALA A 61 4.96 29.47 0.13
C ALA A 61 4.76 30.86 -0.49
N THR A 62 5.64 31.81 -0.14
CA THR A 62 5.81 33.04 -0.92
C THR A 62 6.64 32.75 -2.16
N GLU A 63 6.07 33.08 -3.33
CA GLU A 63 6.70 33.29 -4.64
C GLU A 63 8.11 32.70 -4.88
N ALA A 64 8.18 31.57 -5.59
CA ALA A 64 9.39 31.09 -6.24
C ALA A 64 9.23 31.17 -7.77
N ASN A 65 9.52 32.34 -8.35
CA ASN A 65 9.77 32.47 -9.79
C ASN A 65 11.14 31.86 -10.14
N ASN A 66 11.20 31.10 -11.23
CA ASN A 66 12.39 30.69 -11.98
C ASN A 66 13.59 30.10 -11.21
N SER A 67 13.79 28.79 -11.34
CA SER A 67 14.96 28.27 -12.08
C SER A 67 14.83 26.77 -12.38
N ASP A 68 15.47 26.35 -13.47
CA ASP A 68 15.67 24.93 -13.78
C ASP A 68 16.59 24.27 -12.75
N GLU A 69 16.00 23.55 -11.80
CA GLU A 69 16.66 22.38 -11.23
C GLU A 69 15.80 21.15 -11.50
N THR A 70 16.27 20.33 -12.44
CA THR A 70 15.79 18.95 -12.57
C THR A 70 16.09 18.24 -11.27
N GLY A 71 15.07 18.06 -10.43
CA GLY A 71 15.11 17.21 -9.25
C GLY A 71 15.41 15.78 -9.66
N LYS A 72 16.68 15.46 -9.87
CA LYS A 72 17.19 14.09 -10.00
C LYS A 72 16.80 13.39 -8.71
N ALA A 73 15.77 12.55 -8.79
CA ALA A 73 15.72 11.37 -7.94
C ALA A 73 17.11 10.73 -8.04
N THR A 74 17.80 10.62 -6.91
CA THR A 74 19.12 9.98 -6.84
C THR A 74 18.92 8.48 -7.02
N HIS A 75 18.64 8.07 -8.26
CA HIS A 75 18.97 6.76 -8.74
C HIS A 75 20.38 6.46 -8.25
N PRO A 76 20.63 5.31 -7.59
CA PRO A 76 21.99 4.89 -7.34
C PRO A 76 22.66 4.84 -8.71
N ASP A 77 23.67 5.70 -8.90
CA ASP A 77 24.50 5.74 -10.09
C ASP A 77 24.86 4.29 -10.46
N GLU A 78 24.77 3.89 -11.73
CA GLU A 78 25.03 2.50 -12.11
C GLU A 78 26.43 2.06 -11.64
N THR A 79 27.37 3.01 -11.55
CA THR A 79 28.69 2.79 -10.95
C THR A 79 28.63 2.50 -9.45
N ASP A 80 27.75 3.14 -8.67
CA ASP A 80 27.56 2.87 -7.24
C ASP A 80 26.81 1.56 -6.99
N SER A 81 25.84 1.21 -7.83
CA SER A 81 25.20 -0.11 -7.81
C SER A 81 26.22 -1.23 -8.05
N ALA A 82 27.05 -1.08 -9.08
CA ALA A 82 28.13 -2.03 -9.39
C ALA A 82 29.19 -2.12 -8.27
N LYS A 83 29.62 -0.98 -7.70
CA LYS A 83 30.53 -0.94 -6.52
C LYS A 83 29.93 -1.67 -5.32
N ASN A 84 28.64 -1.49 -5.04
CA ASN A 84 27.95 -2.16 -3.93
C ASN A 84 27.89 -3.69 -4.15
N ILE A 85 27.56 -4.13 -5.38
CA ILE A 85 27.54 -5.56 -5.73
C ILE A 85 28.94 -6.18 -5.59
N ALA A 86 29.99 -5.50 -6.07
CA ALA A 86 31.37 -5.97 -5.95
C ALA A 86 31.81 -6.08 -4.48
N LYS A 87 31.54 -5.05 -3.66
CA LYS A 87 31.83 -5.09 -2.22
C LYS A 87 31.06 -6.21 -1.51
N ALA A 88 29.79 -6.42 -1.84
CA ALA A 88 28.97 -7.48 -1.26
C ALA A 88 29.52 -8.88 -1.61
N LYS A 89 29.95 -9.10 -2.86
CA LYS A 89 30.57 -10.38 -3.26
C LYS A 89 31.83 -10.67 -2.45
N HIS A 90 32.72 -9.68 -2.39
CA HIS A 90 33.98 -9.79 -1.66
C HIS A 90 33.78 -10.18 -0.18
N ILE A 91 32.80 -9.58 0.51
CA ILE A 91 32.44 -9.92 1.90
C ILE A 91 32.03 -11.40 2.05
N ILE A 92 31.22 -11.92 1.13
CA ILE A 92 30.78 -13.32 1.18
C ILE A 92 31.93 -14.27 0.83
N GLU A 93 32.73 -13.94 -0.18
CA GLU A 93 33.93 -14.70 -0.57
C GLU A 93 34.94 -14.77 0.58
N GLU A 94 35.19 -13.67 1.30
CA GLU A 94 36.03 -13.65 2.50
C GLU A 94 35.45 -14.52 3.63
N ALA A 95 34.15 -14.43 3.90
CA ALA A 95 33.49 -15.26 4.92
C ALA A 95 33.61 -16.76 4.61
N MET A 96 33.43 -17.15 3.33
CA MET A 96 33.62 -18.52 2.85
C MET A 96 35.08 -18.98 2.99
N GLN A 97 36.05 -18.15 2.61
CA GLN A 97 37.48 -18.47 2.76
C GLN A 97 37.89 -18.62 4.23
N GLN A 98 37.43 -17.73 5.11
CA GLN A 98 37.71 -17.82 6.55
C GLN A 98 37.16 -19.11 7.17
N GLN A 99 35.97 -19.54 6.77
CA GLN A 99 35.38 -20.79 7.25
C GLN A 99 36.15 -22.02 6.75
N ASN A 100 36.48 -22.07 5.45
CA ASN A 100 37.31 -23.13 4.88
C ASN A 100 38.67 -23.26 5.60
N ASN A 101 39.30 -22.14 5.94
CA ASN A 101 40.56 -22.12 6.70
C ASN A 101 40.39 -22.68 8.13
N ARG A 102 39.28 -22.36 8.82
CA ARG A 102 38.97 -22.92 10.16
C ARG A 102 38.74 -24.43 10.10
N ASP A 103 38.03 -24.91 9.09
CA ASP A 103 37.72 -26.33 8.96
C ASP A 103 38.93 -27.15 8.52
N ALA A 104 39.80 -26.61 7.66
CA ALA A 104 41.12 -27.18 7.37
C ALA A 104 42.00 -27.27 8.63
N GLN A 105 42.04 -26.22 9.47
CA GLN A 105 42.77 -26.24 10.75
C GLN A 105 42.19 -27.25 11.74
N ARG A 106 40.87 -27.46 11.76
CA ARG A 106 40.22 -28.49 12.58
C ARG A 106 40.56 -29.89 12.09
N ALA A 107 40.51 -30.13 10.78
CA ALA A 107 40.93 -31.40 10.18
C ALA A 107 42.41 -31.71 10.47
N SER A 108 43.30 -30.71 10.46
CA SER A 108 44.70 -30.90 10.83
C SER A 108 44.93 -31.14 12.33
N LYS A 109 44.01 -30.68 13.21
CA LYS A 109 44.07 -30.91 14.66
C LYS A 109 43.41 -32.21 15.12
N SER A 110 42.59 -32.87 14.28
CA SER A 110 41.75 -34.00 14.70
C SER A 110 42.49 -35.33 14.96
N LEU A 111 43.79 -35.30 15.25
CA LEU A 111 44.51 -36.43 15.87
C LEU A 111 44.54 -36.33 17.41
N SER A 112 44.07 -35.23 18.01
CA SER A 112 43.90 -35.10 19.45
C SER A 112 42.74 -34.16 19.82
N GLU A 113 41.87 -34.64 20.71
CA GLU A 113 40.84 -33.89 21.45
C GLU A 113 39.61 -33.40 20.63
N ALA A 114 38.56 -34.21 20.67
CA ALA A 114 37.20 -33.81 20.32
C ALA A 114 36.50 -33.18 21.54
N THR A 115 36.59 -31.86 21.70
CA THR A 115 35.96 -31.12 22.80
C THR A 115 34.65 -30.45 22.38
N SER A 116 33.77 -30.20 23.36
CA SER A 116 32.33 -29.91 23.19
C SER A 116 31.97 -28.74 22.26
N ARG A 117 30.86 -28.93 21.52
CA ARG A 117 30.14 -27.83 20.85
C ARG A 117 29.45 -26.96 21.90
N ASN A 118 29.86 -25.71 22.05
CA ASN A 118 29.04 -24.70 22.73
C ASN A 118 27.98 -24.19 21.73
N ALA A 119 26.71 -24.48 22.01
CA ALA A 119 25.57 -23.99 21.23
C ALA A 119 25.07 -22.66 21.82
N SER A 120 25.75 -21.55 21.49
CA SER A 120 25.36 -20.22 22.00
C SER A 120 25.96 -19.05 21.20
N ASP A 121 25.89 -19.09 19.88
CA ASP A 121 25.99 -17.90 19.03
C ASP A 121 25.09 -18.09 17.81
N GLY A 122 24.23 -17.11 17.51
CA GLY A 122 23.39 -17.08 16.30
C GLY A 122 24.23 -16.75 15.07
N LEU A 123 25.20 -17.59 14.77
CA LEU A 123 26.32 -17.29 13.88
C LEU A 123 25.98 -17.66 12.43
N ILE A 124 26.12 -16.69 11.52
CA ILE A 124 26.11 -17.00 10.08
C ILE A 124 27.32 -17.87 9.77
N THR A 125 27.07 -19.07 9.26
CA THR A 125 28.07 -20.05 8.85
C THR A 125 28.19 -20.08 7.34
N ALA A 126 29.39 -20.28 6.81
CA ALA A 126 29.59 -20.45 5.38
C ALA A 126 29.66 -21.94 5.00
N HIS A 127 29.24 -22.24 3.77
CA HIS A 127 29.35 -23.56 3.14
C HIS A 127 29.85 -23.39 1.69
N SER A 128 30.04 -24.50 0.97
CA SER A 128 30.73 -24.52 -0.33
C SER A 128 30.25 -23.52 -1.37
N ASN A 129 28.95 -23.16 -1.36
CA ASN A 129 28.32 -22.33 -2.38
C ASN A 129 27.66 -21.06 -1.79
N GLY A 130 27.81 -20.78 -0.49
CA GLY A 130 26.92 -19.83 0.16
C GLY A 130 27.09 -19.64 1.66
N LEU A 131 26.04 -19.05 2.25
CA LEU A 131 25.93 -18.75 3.67
C LEU A 131 24.63 -19.29 4.24
N ARG A 132 24.67 -19.71 5.49
CA ARG A 132 23.52 -20.22 6.24
C ARG A 132 23.46 -19.57 7.61
N GLY A 133 22.27 -19.22 8.07
CA GLY A 133 22.07 -18.68 9.41
C GLY A 133 20.64 -18.82 9.87
N ASP A 134 20.34 -18.25 11.03
CA ASP A 134 19.03 -18.37 11.66
C ASP A 134 18.35 -17.01 11.76
N TRP A 135 17.08 -16.98 11.36
CA TRP A 135 16.15 -15.90 11.64
C TRP A 135 15.26 -16.36 12.80
N GLY A 136 15.77 -16.24 14.02
CA GLY A 136 15.11 -16.80 15.20
C GLY A 136 14.92 -18.33 15.05
N PRO A 137 13.68 -18.86 15.08
CA PRO A 137 13.44 -20.29 14.85
C PRO A 137 13.52 -20.73 13.38
N THR A 138 13.61 -19.79 12.42
CA THR A 138 13.61 -20.10 10.99
C THR A 138 15.03 -20.12 10.42
N PRO A 139 15.59 -21.29 10.06
CA PRO A 139 16.84 -21.33 9.31
C PRO A 139 16.65 -20.71 7.92
N TRP A 140 17.72 -20.10 7.41
CA TRP A 140 17.80 -19.59 6.04
C TRP A 140 19.14 -19.96 5.40
N ASP A 141 19.12 -20.10 4.07
CA ASP A 141 20.24 -20.53 3.25
C ASP A 141 20.37 -19.60 2.03
N PHE A 142 21.58 -19.14 1.73
CA PHE A 142 21.86 -18.18 0.67
C PHE A 142 22.91 -18.72 -0.30
N ASP A 143 22.46 -19.16 -1.48
CA ASP A 143 23.33 -19.53 -2.60
C ASP A 143 23.89 -18.25 -3.23
N ALA A 144 25.17 -17.97 -2.94
CA ALA A 144 25.86 -16.77 -3.40
C ALA A 144 26.17 -16.79 -4.90
N SER A 145 26.27 -17.98 -5.50
CA SER A 145 26.52 -18.14 -6.94
C SER A 145 25.29 -17.77 -7.78
N ARG A 146 24.09 -18.06 -7.25
CA ARG A 146 22.80 -17.82 -7.93
C ARG A 146 22.07 -16.56 -7.42
N GLY A 147 22.41 -16.07 -6.23
CA GLY A 147 21.70 -15.01 -5.53
C GLY A 147 20.32 -15.46 -5.04
N ILE A 148 20.21 -16.70 -4.55
CA ILE A 148 18.94 -17.27 -4.08
C ILE A 148 18.96 -17.35 -2.55
N LEU A 149 18.05 -16.62 -1.90
CA LEU A 149 17.79 -16.69 -0.47
C LEU A 149 16.60 -17.62 -0.20
N THR A 150 16.80 -18.65 0.60
CA THR A 150 15.79 -19.68 0.93
C THR A 150 15.48 -19.65 2.41
N PHE A 151 14.21 -19.48 2.77
CA PHE A 151 13.69 -19.57 4.15
C PHE A 151 13.08 -20.95 4.39
N ALA A 152 13.24 -21.45 5.62
CA ALA A 152 12.81 -22.79 6.02
C ALA A 152 13.29 -23.89 5.05
N PRO A 153 14.61 -23.97 4.74
CA PRO A 153 15.14 -24.83 3.68
C PRO A 153 14.95 -26.34 3.94
N ASP A 154 14.91 -26.78 5.20
CA ASP A 154 14.93 -28.22 5.54
C ASP A 154 13.57 -28.79 5.94
N GLN A 155 12.75 -27.99 6.62
CA GLN A 155 11.51 -28.41 7.28
C GLN A 155 10.62 -27.19 7.56
N GLU A 156 9.37 -27.43 8.00
CA GLU A 156 8.49 -26.36 8.47
C GLU A 156 9.11 -25.56 9.62
N ALA A 157 8.86 -24.25 9.66
CA ALA A 157 9.44 -23.35 10.65
C ALA A 157 8.45 -22.25 11.09
N GLU A 158 8.85 -21.48 12.09
CA GLU A 158 8.11 -20.31 12.57
C GLU A 158 9.02 -19.07 12.58
N THR A 159 8.49 -17.93 12.13
CA THR A 159 9.21 -16.65 12.18
C THR A 159 9.43 -16.22 13.64
N PRO A 160 10.45 -15.43 13.96
CA PRO A 160 10.46 -14.68 15.21
C PRO A 160 9.51 -13.49 15.12
N ALA A 161 9.31 -12.79 16.23
CA ALA A 161 8.49 -11.56 16.24
C ALA A 161 9.14 -10.38 15.50
N CYS A 162 10.44 -10.43 15.21
CA CYS A 162 11.20 -9.37 14.56
C CYS A 162 11.40 -9.62 13.05
N PRO A 163 11.31 -8.58 12.20
CA PRO A 163 11.69 -8.64 10.80
C PRO A 163 13.04 -9.26 10.47
N PHE A 164 13.11 -9.98 9.35
CA PHE A 164 14.35 -10.53 8.81
C PHE A 164 15.34 -9.43 8.40
N MET A 165 16.55 -9.46 8.99
CA MET A 165 17.68 -8.57 8.65
C MET A 165 17.24 -7.11 8.42
N ARG A 166 16.55 -6.50 9.39
CA ARG A 166 16.04 -5.14 9.27
C ARG A 166 17.20 -4.14 9.18
N LEU A 167 17.23 -3.33 8.12
CA LEU A 167 18.18 -2.23 7.91
C LEU A 167 19.65 -2.61 8.23
N PRO A 168 20.25 -3.60 7.52
CA PRO A 168 21.59 -4.06 7.82
C PRO A 168 22.64 -3.00 7.48
N VAL A 169 23.67 -2.90 8.32
CA VAL A 169 24.73 -1.88 8.16
C VAL A 169 25.56 -2.16 6.91
N LYS A 170 25.79 -1.14 6.08
CA LYS A 170 26.54 -1.27 4.82
C LYS A 170 27.94 -1.84 5.05
N GLY A 171 28.16 -3.07 4.59
CA GLY A 171 29.43 -3.79 4.72
C GLY A 171 29.40 -4.97 5.68
N THR A 172 28.27 -5.29 6.32
CA THR A 172 28.09 -6.56 7.03
C THR A 172 27.68 -7.68 6.07
N ILE A 173 27.66 -8.91 6.58
CA ILE A 173 27.23 -10.10 5.83
C ILE A 173 25.74 -10.02 5.48
N GLU A 174 24.88 -9.56 6.39
CA GLU A 174 23.44 -9.39 6.17
C GLU A 174 23.17 -8.37 5.05
N TRP A 175 23.94 -7.28 5.03
CA TRP A 175 23.88 -6.30 3.94
C TRP A 175 24.33 -6.92 2.62
N ALA A 176 25.37 -7.74 2.62
CA ALA A 176 25.84 -8.42 1.42
C ALA A 176 24.80 -9.43 0.88
N VAL A 177 24.18 -10.22 1.76
CA VAL A 177 23.08 -11.15 1.43
C VAL A 177 21.91 -10.39 0.81
N LYS A 178 21.40 -9.33 1.44
CA LYS A 178 20.31 -8.51 0.86
C LYS A 178 20.70 -7.85 -0.46
N THR A 179 21.93 -7.35 -0.59
CA THR A 179 22.44 -6.72 -1.82
C THR A 179 22.51 -7.70 -3.00
N LEU A 180 22.88 -8.96 -2.73
CA LEU A 180 23.08 -9.99 -3.76
C LEU A 180 21.86 -10.89 -4.00
N THR A 181 20.85 -10.83 -3.14
CA THR A 181 19.60 -11.56 -3.32
C THR A 181 18.87 -11.08 -4.57
N LYS A 182 18.72 -12.01 -5.53
CA LYS A 182 17.94 -11.86 -6.76
C LYS A 182 16.59 -12.55 -6.68
N LYS A 183 16.51 -13.58 -5.84
CA LYS A 183 15.34 -14.42 -5.67
C LYS A 183 15.17 -14.83 -4.22
N ALA A 184 13.95 -14.73 -3.72
CA ALA A 184 13.55 -15.29 -2.44
C ALA A 184 12.70 -16.56 -2.63
N VAL A 185 12.88 -17.56 -1.78
CA VAL A 185 12.14 -18.83 -1.78
C VAL A 185 11.71 -19.17 -0.35
N PHE A 186 10.42 -19.41 -0.13
CA PHE A 186 9.93 -20.07 1.08
C PHE A 186 9.78 -21.55 0.76
N ALA A 187 10.70 -22.40 1.23
CA ALA A 187 10.78 -23.80 0.78
C ALA A 187 9.70 -24.69 1.43
N HIS A 188 9.51 -24.55 2.74
CA HIS A 188 8.50 -25.26 3.52
C HIS A 188 7.51 -24.30 4.18
N LYS A 189 6.49 -24.84 4.88
CA LYS A 189 5.51 -24.05 5.63
C LYS A 189 6.22 -23.13 6.62
N LEU A 190 5.88 -21.85 6.59
CA LEU A 190 6.41 -20.84 7.51
C LEU A 190 5.25 -20.20 8.27
N THR A 191 5.10 -20.56 9.55
CA THR A 191 4.09 -19.95 10.41
C THR A 191 4.55 -18.57 10.88
N VAL A 192 3.68 -17.58 10.70
CA VAL A 192 3.95 -16.16 11.02
C VAL A 192 3.60 -15.90 12.49
N TYR A 193 4.62 -15.61 13.30
CA TYR A 193 4.49 -15.52 14.76
C TYR A 193 3.71 -14.29 15.25
N SER A 194 4.04 -13.10 14.73
CA SER A 194 3.42 -11.80 15.06
C SER A 194 3.03 -11.02 13.80
N PRO A 195 2.16 -9.99 13.92
CA PRO A 195 1.75 -9.14 12.80
C PRO A 195 2.93 -8.52 12.03
N ASP A 196 4.00 -8.16 12.74
CA ASP A 196 5.17 -7.46 12.21
C ASP A 196 6.25 -8.38 11.64
N SER A 197 6.15 -9.71 11.80
CA SER A 197 7.19 -10.66 11.41
C SER A 197 7.60 -10.53 9.93
N LEU A 198 6.67 -10.18 9.03
CA LEU A 198 6.94 -10.05 7.59
C LEU A 198 7.27 -8.61 7.14
N ALA A 199 7.09 -7.61 8.01
CA ALA A 199 7.42 -6.22 7.69
C ALA A 199 8.91 -6.08 7.37
N CYS A 200 9.28 -5.17 6.48
CA CYS A 200 10.67 -4.87 6.08
C CYS A 200 11.53 -6.07 5.60
N MET A 201 11.00 -7.29 5.44
CA MET A 201 11.86 -8.48 5.33
C MET A 201 12.74 -8.46 4.07
N PHE A 202 12.24 -7.93 2.95
CA PHE A 202 13.02 -7.66 1.75
C PHE A 202 13.30 -6.16 1.50
N GLU A 203 13.07 -5.30 2.50
CA GLU A 203 13.47 -3.89 2.42
C GLU A 203 14.97 -3.80 2.11
N SER A 204 15.30 -2.97 1.11
CA SER A 204 16.67 -2.78 0.60
C SER A 204 17.32 -4.05 0.04
N CYS A 205 16.56 -4.86 -0.69
CA CYS A 205 17.07 -5.92 -1.58
C CYS A 205 17.08 -5.44 -3.05
N PRO A 206 18.04 -4.59 -3.47
CA PRO A 206 17.99 -3.83 -4.74
C PRO A 206 18.10 -4.68 -6.01
N ASN A 207 18.28 -5.98 -5.89
CA ASN A 207 18.35 -6.92 -7.01
C ASN A 207 17.27 -8.00 -6.97
N LEU A 208 16.38 -8.02 -5.96
CA LEU A 208 15.31 -9.00 -5.82
C LEU A 208 14.25 -8.79 -6.91
N GLU A 209 14.11 -9.76 -7.82
CA GLU A 209 13.14 -9.74 -8.93
C GLU A 209 12.01 -10.78 -8.77
N GLU A 210 12.27 -11.91 -8.11
CA GLU A 210 11.36 -13.06 -8.00
C GLU A 210 11.19 -13.54 -6.56
N VAL A 211 9.95 -13.81 -6.15
CA VAL A 211 9.62 -14.45 -4.87
C VAL A 211 8.81 -15.71 -5.14
N LYS A 212 9.23 -16.87 -4.61
CA LYS A 212 8.51 -18.14 -4.72
C LYS A 212 8.10 -18.70 -3.37
N GLY A 213 7.00 -19.45 -3.35
CA GLY A 213 6.54 -20.16 -2.16
C GLY A 213 5.79 -19.29 -1.15
N LEU A 214 5.35 -18.07 -1.49
CA LEU A 214 4.53 -17.25 -0.56
C LEU A 214 3.25 -17.98 -0.11
N ASN A 215 2.73 -18.91 -0.91
CA ASN A 215 1.66 -19.84 -0.56
C ASN A 215 1.99 -20.82 0.59
N ASN A 216 3.25 -20.89 1.03
CA ASN A 216 3.69 -21.66 2.20
C ASN A 216 3.59 -20.84 3.50
N LEU A 217 3.22 -19.55 3.44
CA LEU A 217 2.97 -18.75 4.65
C LEU A 217 1.71 -19.22 5.37
N SER A 218 1.82 -19.50 6.67
CA SER A 218 0.68 -19.79 7.54
C SER A 218 0.38 -18.61 8.45
N LEU A 219 -0.83 -18.06 8.32
CA LEU A 219 -1.35 -16.95 9.11
C LEU A 219 -2.25 -17.41 10.27
N GLU A 220 -2.17 -18.69 10.67
CA GLU A 220 -3.02 -19.31 11.70
C GLU A 220 -2.95 -18.65 13.08
N ARG A 221 -1.86 -17.93 13.37
CA ARG A 221 -1.68 -17.14 14.60
C ARG A 221 -2.35 -15.78 14.54
N MET A 222 -2.69 -15.26 13.36
CA MET A 222 -3.34 -13.96 13.19
C MET A 222 -4.75 -13.91 13.79
N LYS A 223 -5.35 -15.05 14.14
CA LYS A 223 -6.62 -15.14 14.90
C LYS A 223 -6.59 -14.44 16.27
N TRP A 224 -5.39 -14.20 16.81
CA TRP A 224 -5.15 -13.52 18.09
C TRP A 224 -4.83 -12.02 17.94
N TYR A 225 -4.80 -11.50 16.72
CA TYR A 225 -4.40 -10.12 16.40
C TYR A 225 -5.47 -9.43 15.54
N GLU A 226 -5.47 -8.09 15.52
CA GLU A 226 -6.40 -7.32 14.68
C GLU A 226 -6.00 -7.28 13.19
N GLY A 227 -4.80 -7.73 12.84
CA GLY A 227 -4.34 -7.78 11.46
C GLY A 227 -2.92 -8.33 11.31
N VAL A 228 -2.43 -8.28 10.08
CA VAL A 228 -1.04 -8.54 9.68
C VAL A 228 -0.53 -7.36 8.85
N THR A 229 0.75 -7.02 8.95
CA THR A 229 1.35 -5.97 8.13
C THR A 229 2.38 -6.54 7.15
N PHE A 230 2.35 -6.02 5.93
CA PHE A 230 3.40 -6.20 4.92
C PHE A 230 4.17 -4.89 4.71
N ALA A 231 4.20 -4.02 5.73
CA ALA A 231 4.79 -2.69 5.62
C ALA A 231 6.25 -2.76 5.17
N ALA A 232 6.60 -1.95 4.16
CA ALA A 232 7.91 -1.90 3.51
C ALA A 232 8.48 -3.27 3.05
N MET A 233 7.66 -4.34 2.94
CA MET A 233 8.14 -5.71 2.70
C MET A 233 9.00 -5.83 1.45
N PHE A 234 8.68 -5.09 0.38
CA PHE A 234 9.37 -5.08 -0.92
C PHE A 234 9.89 -3.68 -1.30
N LYS A 235 10.09 -2.80 -0.31
CA LYS A 235 10.64 -1.47 -0.53
C LYS A 235 12.09 -1.53 -1.03
N ASP A 236 12.45 -0.65 -1.97
CA ASP A 236 13.77 -0.61 -2.63
C ASP A 236 14.15 -1.93 -3.34
N THR A 237 13.20 -2.58 -4.02
CA THR A 237 13.43 -3.84 -4.76
C THR A 237 13.08 -3.73 -6.26
N LYS A 238 13.15 -4.86 -6.99
CA LYS A 238 12.80 -5.00 -8.42
C LYS A 238 11.73 -6.07 -8.65
N VAL A 239 10.95 -6.43 -7.63
CA VAL A 239 9.98 -7.53 -7.72
C VAL A 239 8.90 -7.22 -8.77
N ARG A 240 8.67 -8.17 -9.69
CA ARG A 240 7.70 -8.02 -10.79
C ARG A 240 6.38 -8.75 -10.54
N SER A 241 6.36 -9.68 -9.59
CA SER A 241 5.17 -10.45 -9.22
C SER A 241 5.22 -10.88 -7.76
N VAL A 242 4.10 -10.68 -7.05
CA VAL A 242 3.86 -11.16 -5.68
C VAL A 242 2.57 -11.98 -5.70
N ASN A 243 2.66 -13.26 -5.36
CA ASN A 243 1.55 -14.20 -5.46
C ASN A 243 1.24 -14.87 -4.12
N PHE A 244 0.17 -14.41 -3.47
CA PHE A 244 -0.38 -14.98 -2.23
C PHE A 244 -1.46 -16.06 -2.47
N THR A 245 -1.70 -16.50 -3.72
CA THR A 245 -2.69 -17.54 -4.01
C THR A 245 -2.36 -18.83 -3.26
N GLY A 246 -3.27 -19.27 -2.39
CA GLY A 246 -3.10 -20.44 -1.53
C GLY A 246 -2.78 -20.10 -0.06
N VAL A 247 -2.45 -18.85 0.27
CA VAL A 247 -2.37 -18.40 1.67
C VAL A 247 -3.76 -18.31 2.28
N ASP A 248 -3.97 -18.94 3.43
CA ASP A 248 -5.22 -18.80 4.18
C ASP A 248 -5.28 -17.49 4.96
N PHE A 249 -6.06 -16.54 4.45
CA PHE A 249 -6.36 -15.28 5.12
C PHE A 249 -7.63 -15.32 5.99
N SER A 250 -8.26 -16.49 6.21
CA SER A 250 -9.52 -16.61 6.97
C SER A 250 -9.45 -15.94 8.36
N TYR A 251 -8.34 -16.15 9.07
CA TYR A 251 -8.04 -15.60 10.39
C TYR A 251 -7.72 -14.10 10.41
N VAL A 252 -7.35 -13.52 9.27
CA VAL A 252 -6.90 -12.12 9.17
C VAL A 252 -8.11 -11.18 9.10
N ARG A 253 -8.15 -10.16 9.97
CA ARG A 253 -9.23 -9.16 10.00
C ARG A 253 -8.89 -7.86 9.25
N SER A 254 -7.60 -7.55 9.13
CA SER A 254 -7.06 -6.31 8.56
C SER A 254 -5.68 -6.58 7.95
N ILE A 255 -5.37 -5.93 6.83
CA ILE A 255 -4.06 -5.97 6.18
C ILE A 255 -3.53 -4.55 5.99
N ASP A 256 -2.33 -4.29 6.47
CA ASP A 256 -1.60 -3.04 6.24
C ASP A 256 -0.55 -3.22 5.13
N LEU A 257 -0.57 -2.33 4.14
CA LEU A 257 0.36 -2.29 3.00
C LEU A 257 1.22 -1.02 2.98
N CYS A 258 1.41 -0.37 4.14
CA CYS A 258 2.19 0.85 4.30
C CYS A 258 3.57 0.75 3.65
N SER A 259 3.83 1.56 2.62
CA SER A 259 5.09 1.60 1.87
C SER A 259 5.57 0.26 1.28
N THR A 260 4.71 -0.76 1.15
CA THR A 260 5.11 -2.14 0.78
C THR A 260 5.96 -2.21 -0.49
N PHE A 261 5.68 -1.38 -1.50
CA PHE A 261 6.41 -1.29 -2.76
C PHE A 261 7.02 0.11 -2.98
N GLN A 262 7.31 0.86 -1.90
CA GLN A 262 7.97 2.16 -2.04
C GLN A 262 9.31 2.02 -2.78
N ASN A 263 9.59 2.93 -3.72
CA ASN A 263 10.80 2.92 -4.55
C ASN A 263 11.03 1.59 -5.29
N LEU A 264 9.95 0.90 -5.69
CA LEU A 264 10.01 -0.26 -6.57
C LEU A 264 10.55 0.18 -7.95
N GLN A 265 11.65 -0.45 -8.36
CA GLN A 265 12.37 -0.13 -9.60
C GLN A 265 11.89 -0.95 -10.81
N ALA A 266 10.87 -1.79 -10.64
CA ALA A 266 10.24 -2.52 -11.74
C ALA A 266 9.24 -1.63 -12.49
N ALA A 267 9.23 -1.72 -13.83
CA ALA A 267 8.24 -1.03 -14.66
C ALA A 267 6.82 -1.63 -14.57
N THR A 268 6.71 -2.89 -14.15
CA THR A 268 5.46 -3.63 -14.00
C THR A 268 5.45 -4.44 -12.70
N LEU A 269 4.28 -4.55 -12.07
CA LEU A 269 4.05 -5.38 -10.89
C LEU A 269 2.69 -6.08 -11.02
N THR A 270 2.67 -7.39 -10.77
CA THR A 270 1.43 -8.16 -10.60
C THR A 270 1.26 -8.57 -9.14
N ILE A 271 0.07 -8.35 -8.57
CA ILE A 271 -0.30 -8.80 -7.22
C ILE A 271 -1.44 -9.82 -7.34
N GLN A 272 -1.25 -11.02 -6.83
CA GLN A 272 -2.21 -12.12 -6.91
C GLN A 272 -2.56 -12.67 -5.50
N GLY A 273 -3.78 -13.16 -5.32
CA GLY A 273 -4.23 -13.83 -4.09
C GLY A 273 -4.41 -12.95 -2.85
N LEU A 274 -4.13 -11.63 -2.92
CA LEU A 274 -4.32 -10.70 -1.81
C LEU A 274 -5.83 -10.38 -1.63
N PRO A 275 -6.39 -10.50 -0.40
CA PRO A 275 -7.80 -10.17 -0.14
C PRO A 275 -7.98 -8.65 0.06
N TRP A 276 -8.16 -7.94 -1.05
CA TRP A 276 -8.27 -6.48 -1.09
C TRP A 276 -9.38 -5.91 -0.18
N GLU A 277 -10.45 -6.68 0.04
CA GLU A 277 -11.54 -6.32 0.96
C GLU A 277 -11.09 -6.17 2.43
N LYS A 278 -9.92 -6.74 2.78
CA LYS A 278 -9.33 -6.69 4.13
C LYS A 278 -8.25 -5.60 4.28
N VAL A 279 -7.85 -4.92 3.20
CA VAL A 279 -6.81 -3.89 3.24
C VAL A 279 -7.33 -2.66 3.99
N SER A 280 -6.57 -2.19 4.98
CA SER A 280 -6.92 -1.03 5.81
C SER A 280 -6.11 0.23 5.51
N SER A 281 -4.88 0.05 5.03
CA SER A 281 -3.96 1.13 4.69
C SER A 281 -3.22 0.81 3.40
N LEU A 282 -3.16 1.80 2.53
CA LEU A 282 -2.32 1.89 1.34
C LEU A 282 -1.29 3.03 1.46
N TYR A 283 -1.05 3.55 2.67
CA TYR A 283 -0.18 4.71 2.88
C TYR A 283 1.17 4.52 2.17
N GLY A 284 1.47 5.37 1.18
CA GLY A 284 2.73 5.32 0.44
C GLY A 284 3.03 4.00 -0.31
N THR A 285 2.07 3.10 -0.51
CA THR A 285 2.33 1.72 -0.99
C THR A 285 3.14 1.65 -2.28
N PHE A 286 2.92 2.57 -3.24
CA PHE A 286 3.64 2.66 -4.51
C PHE A 286 4.36 4.01 -4.68
N ARG A 287 4.73 4.64 -3.56
CA ARG A 287 5.43 5.93 -3.56
C ARG A 287 6.82 5.82 -4.21
N ASP A 288 7.23 6.86 -4.92
CA ASP A 288 8.52 6.99 -5.60
C ASP A 288 8.80 5.84 -6.60
N THR A 289 7.76 5.21 -7.19
CA THR A 289 7.91 4.01 -8.05
C THR A 289 8.17 4.30 -9.53
N GLN A 290 8.77 3.31 -10.22
CA GLN A 290 8.98 3.30 -11.67
C GLN A 290 7.87 2.57 -12.44
N LEU A 291 6.76 2.24 -11.79
CA LEU A 291 5.64 1.51 -12.38
C LEU A 291 4.98 2.34 -13.49
N GLN A 292 4.86 1.75 -14.69
CA GLN A 292 4.15 2.36 -15.81
C GLN A 292 2.65 2.07 -15.74
N ASN A 293 2.30 0.87 -15.27
CA ASN A 293 0.94 0.35 -15.17
C ASN A 293 0.76 -0.44 -13.87
N VAL A 294 -0.39 -0.27 -13.20
CA VAL A 294 -0.73 -1.01 -11.97
C VAL A 294 -2.24 -1.16 -11.81
N THR A 295 -2.66 -2.25 -11.17
CA THR A 295 -4.05 -2.45 -10.70
C THR A 295 -4.03 -2.45 -9.17
N VAL A 296 -4.89 -1.64 -8.56
CA VAL A 296 -5.17 -1.68 -7.13
C VAL A 296 -6.57 -2.28 -6.95
N GLY A 297 -6.64 -3.45 -6.33
CA GLY A 297 -7.81 -4.34 -6.39
C GLY A 297 -7.57 -5.57 -7.29
N TYR A 298 -8.63 -6.33 -7.57
CA TYR A 298 -8.54 -7.49 -8.44
C TYR A 298 -8.58 -7.08 -9.93
N PRO A 299 -7.75 -7.67 -10.81
CA PRO A 299 -7.88 -7.48 -12.25
C PRO A 299 -9.28 -7.88 -12.74
N GLY A 300 -9.96 -6.98 -13.45
CA GLY A 300 -11.30 -7.22 -14.03
C GLY A 300 -12.46 -7.39 -13.04
N ARG A 301 -12.25 -7.19 -11.73
CA ARG A 301 -13.30 -7.34 -10.69
C ARG A 301 -13.22 -6.22 -9.66
N VAL A 302 -14.31 -5.46 -9.53
CA VAL A 302 -14.48 -4.51 -8.42
C VAL A 302 -14.86 -5.25 -7.14
N VAL A 303 -14.31 -4.82 -6.00
CA VAL A 303 -14.62 -5.35 -4.67
C VAL A 303 -14.86 -4.22 -3.67
N GLU A 304 -15.68 -4.43 -2.65
CA GLU A 304 -15.78 -3.49 -1.53
C GLU A 304 -14.61 -3.69 -0.55
N ALA A 305 -13.89 -2.61 -0.25
CA ALA A 305 -12.84 -2.52 0.74
C ALA A 305 -13.30 -1.62 1.91
N PRO A 306 -14.25 -2.09 2.75
CA PRO A 306 -14.82 -1.29 3.85
C PRO A 306 -13.81 -1.02 4.97
N LYS A 307 -12.67 -1.73 4.97
CA LYS A 307 -11.57 -1.53 5.92
C LYS A 307 -10.62 -0.41 5.53
N LEU A 308 -10.57 0.00 4.26
CA LEU A 308 -9.60 0.96 3.75
C LEU A 308 -9.91 2.38 4.27
N ILE A 309 -9.03 2.92 5.12
CA ILE A 309 -9.14 4.26 5.73
C ILE A 309 -8.10 5.23 5.18
N ASP A 310 -6.88 4.76 4.92
CA ASP A 310 -5.74 5.56 4.46
C ASP A 310 -5.24 5.14 3.07
N ALA A 311 -5.22 6.12 2.16
CA ALA A 311 -4.73 6.11 0.79
C ALA A 311 -3.83 7.33 0.51
N ASN A 312 -3.24 7.92 1.56
CA ASN A 312 -2.31 9.02 1.41
C ASN A 312 -1.05 8.57 0.67
N ASN A 313 -0.51 9.47 -0.15
CA ASN A 313 0.78 9.30 -0.83
C ASN A 313 0.93 8.03 -1.70
N ILE A 314 -0.14 7.30 -2.07
CA ILE A 314 -0.02 5.98 -2.73
C ILE A 314 0.95 6.03 -3.91
N PHE A 315 0.85 7.05 -4.77
CA PHE A 315 1.64 7.23 -5.99
C PHE A 315 2.46 8.53 -6.00
N THR A 316 2.76 9.12 -4.83
CA THR A 316 3.63 10.30 -4.73
C THR A 316 4.93 10.09 -5.52
N ASN A 317 5.29 11.05 -6.38
CA ASN A 317 6.46 11.03 -7.26
C ASN A 317 6.59 9.80 -8.17
N SER A 318 5.49 9.10 -8.49
CA SER A 318 5.50 7.98 -9.43
C SER A 318 5.51 8.51 -10.87
N HIS A 319 6.62 9.16 -11.23
CA HIS A 319 6.74 9.94 -12.46
C HIS A 319 6.45 9.13 -13.73
N SER A 320 6.69 7.82 -13.72
CA SER A 320 6.47 6.90 -14.85
C SER A 320 5.03 6.38 -14.97
N LEU A 321 4.18 6.59 -13.96
CA LEU A 321 2.82 6.04 -13.94
C LEU A 321 1.96 6.67 -15.02
N SER A 322 1.45 5.84 -15.93
CA SER A 322 0.62 6.26 -17.07
C SER A 322 -0.78 5.64 -17.05
N ILE A 323 -0.91 4.43 -16.49
CA ILE A 323 -2.18 3.68 -16.43
C ILE A 323 -2.39 3.14 -15.02
N LEU A 324 -3.49 3.54 -14.38
CA LEU A 324 -3.96 2.98 -13.12
C LEU A 324 -5.36 2.37 -13.31
N GLN A 325 -5.57 1.15 -12.83
CA GLN A 325 -6.89 0.58 -12.61
C GLN A 325 -7.22 0.58 -11.11
N TRP A 326 -8.26 1.33 -10.73
CA TRP A 326 -8.80 1.33 -9.36
C TRP A 326 -10.06 0.46 -9.30
N ASN A 327 -9.89 -0.77 -8.82
CA ASN A 327 -10.93 -1.81 -8.82
C ASN A 327 -11.47 -2.06 -7.41
N MET A 328 -11.68 -1.00 -6.63
CA MET A 328 -12.20 -1.09 -5.25
C MET A 328 -13.21 0.00 -4.94
N ILE A 329 -14.27 -0.36 -4.22
CA ILE A 329 -15.21 0.57 -3.58
C ILE A 329 -14.73 0.76 -2.14
N ALA A 330 -14.35 1.98 -1.76
CA ALA A 330 -13.70 2.29 -0.49
C ALA A 330 -14.59 3.21 0.37
N PRO A 331 -15.74 2.72 0.87
CA PRO A 331 -16.81 3.58 1.41
C PRO A 331 -16.40 4.35 2.69
N ASN A 332 -15.38 3.85 3.40
CA ASN A 332 -14.87 4.43 4.64
C ASN A 332 -13.53 5.18 4.48
N LEU A 333 -13.01 5.34 3.25
CA LEU A 333 -11.73 5.99 3.02
C LEU A 333 -11.79 7.47 3.44
N GLN A 334 -10.90 7.88 4.33
CA GLN A 334 -10.87 9.23 4.88
C GLN A 334 -9.71 10.04 4.32
N TYR A 335 -8.55 9.43 4.18
CA TYR A 335 -7.32 10.12 3.83
C TYR A 335 -6.83 9.69 2.45
N ALA A 336 -6.78 10.61 1.49
CA ALA A 336 -6.29 10.43 0.14
C ALA A 336 -5.49 11.67 -0.31
N GLY A 337 -4.83 12.35 0.63
CA GLY A 337 -3.97 13.49 0.34
C GLY A 337 -2.68 13.05 -0.32
N TYR A 338 -2.13 13.89 -1.20
CA TYR A 338 -0.94 13.59 -2.01
C TYR A 338 -1.02 12.30 -2.84
N MET A 339 -2.20 11.68 -3.02
CA MET A 339 -2.34 10.31 -3.57
C MET A 339 -1.65 10.14 -4.94
N PHE A 340 -1.60 11.21 -5.75
CA PHE A 340 -0.92 11.27 -7.05
C PHE A 340 0.09 12.43 -7.16
N TYR A 341 0.51 13.03 -6.04
CA TYR A 341 1.42 14.19 -6.06
C TYR A 341 2.63 13.94 -6.97
N GLY A 342 2.86 14.79 -7.97
CA GLY A 342 4.00 14.65 -8.88
C GLY A 342 3.95 13.43 -9.82
N ALA A 343 2.80 12.78 -10.03
CA ALA A 343 2.63 11.72 -11.02
C ALA A 343 2.63 12.29 -12.47
N THR A 344 3.80 12.74 -12.94
CA THR A 344 3.91 13.59 -14.13
C THR A 344 3.50 12.94 -15.45
N SER A 345 3.57 11.61 -15.61
CA SER A 345 3.11 10.92 -16.83
C SER A 345 1.63 10.50 -16.83
N LEU A 346 0.90 10.72 -15.73
CA LEU A 346 -0.49 10.30 -15.62
C LEU A 346 -1.39 11.26 -16.40
N GLN A 347 -2.00 10.77 -17.49
CA GLN A 347 -2.86 11.58 -18.36
C GLN A 347 -4.34 11.50 -18.00
N ASN A 348 -4.81 10.30 -17.63
CA ASN A 348 -6.21 10.01 -17.37
C ASN A 348 -6.32 9.13 -16.14
N ILE A 349 -7.29 9.39 -15.27
CA ILE A 349 -7.59 8.53 -14.12
C ILE A 349 -9.09 8.47 -13.85
N ASP A 350 -9.61 7.24 -13.78
CA ASP A 350 -10.98 6.99 -13.34
C ASP A 350 -11.00 6.45 -11.90
N LEU A 351 -11.54 7.25 -10.98
CA LEU A 351 -11.84 6.89 -9.60
C LEU A 351 -13.36 6.81 -9.35
N SER A 352 -14.18 6.62 -10.40
CA SER A 352 -15.63 6.40 -10.26
C SER A 352 -15.99 5.19 -9.40
N ASN A 353 -15.06 4.24 -9.24
CA ASN A 353 -15.19 3.11 -8.31
C ASN A 353 -14.91 3.48 -6.85
N LEU A 354 -14.13 4.55 -6.57
CA LEU A 354 -13.66 4.90 -5.22
C LEU A 354 -14.82 5.03 -4.22
N LYS A 355 -15.86 5.80 -4.59
CA LYS A 355 -17.15 5.94 -3.91
C LYS A 355 -17.07 6.10 -2.38
N SER A 356 -16.02 6.75 -1.89
CA SER A 356 -15.89 7.02 -0.46
C SER A 356 -16.99 7.98 -0.01
N GLN A 357 -17.55 7.74 1.16
CA GLN A 357 -18.56 8.62 1.76
C GLN A 357 -17.96 9.53 2.85
N LYS A 358 -16.62 9.54 3.00
CA LYS A 358 -15.94 10.10 4.19
C LYS A 358 -14.63 10.85 3.91
N LEU A 359 -14.33 11.23 2.65
CA LEU A 359 -13.06 11.91 2.33
C LEU A 359 -12.89 13.19 3.16
N SER A 360 -11.91 13.21 4.06
CA SER A 360 -11.65 14.30 5.01
C SER A 360 -10.28 14.94 4.82
N PHE A 361 -9.36 14.25 4.14
CA PHE A 361 -8.06 14.81 3.76
C PHE A 361 -7.75 14.42 2.31
N VAL A 362 -7.82 15.38 1.40
CA VAL A 362 -7.54 15.22 -0.05
C VAL A 362 -6.65 16.36 -0.57
N ARG A 363 -5.99 17.05 0.36
CA ARG A 363 -5.04 18.12 0.08
C ARG A 363 -3.96 17.61 -0.89
N ASP A 364 -3.60 18.43 -1.86
CA ASP A 364 -2.51 18.16 -2.80
C ASP A 364 -2.68 16.85 -3.63
N MET A 365 -3.89 16.25 -3.69
CA MET A 365 -4.14 14.92 -4.26
C MET A 365 -3.62 14.72 -5.68
N PHE A 366 -3.81 15.73 -6.55
CA PHE A 366 -3.32 15.78 -7.93
C PHE A 366 -2.35 16.96 -8.16
N LEU A 367 -1.69 17.45 -7.11
CA LEU A 367 -0.75 18.57 -7.23
C LEU A 367 0.43 18.17 -8.11
N ALA A 368 0.79 19.04 -9.06
CA ALA A 368 1.88 18.87 -10.02
C ALA A 368 1.77 17.65 -10.97
N CYS A 369 0.57 17.13 -11.20
CA CYS A 369 0.32 16.11 -12.24
C CYS A 369 0.29 16.76 -13.63
N ARG A 370 1.47 17.19 -14.12
CA ARG A 370 1.60 18.11 -15.28
C ARG A 370 0.95 17.62 -16.59
N SER A 371 0.79 16.31 -16.80
CA SER A 371 0.13 15.74 -17.98
C SER A 371 -1.34 15.35 -17.78
N LEU A 372 -1.92 15.59 -16.60
CA LEU A 372 -3.25 15.10 -16.23
C LEU A 372 -4.36 15.91 -16.91
N ASP A 373 -5.00 15.30 -17.89
CA ASP A 373 -6.08 15.87 -18.71
C ASP A 373 -7.48 15.54 -18.16
N ARG A 374 -7.64 14.33 -17.58
CA ARG A 374 -8.95 13.79 -17.18
C ARG A 374 -8.96 13.12 -15.81
N VAL A 375 -9.91 13.51 -14.97
CA VAL A 375 -10.23 12.86 -13.68
C VAL A 375 -11.73 12.56 -13.59
N SER A 376 -12.07 11.40 -13.03
CA SER A 376 -13.42 11.07 -12.57
C SER A 376 -13.41 10.75 -11.07
N LEU A 377 -14.26 11.42 -10.29
CA LEU A 377 -14.44 11.24 -8.85
C LEU A 377 -15.90 10.89 -8.48
N LEU A 378 -16.69 10.46 -9.48
CA LEU A 378 -18.12 10.18 -9.37
C LEU A 378 -18.45 9.24 -8.19
N GLY A 379 -19.56 9.51 -7.50
CA GLY A 379 -20.01 8.77 -6.32
C GLY A 379 -19.23 9.04 -5.02
N SER A 380 -18.13 9.80 -5.06
CA SER A 380 -17.33 10.13 -3.86
C SER A 380 -17.83 11.40 -3.18
N LYS A 381 -17.93 11.38 -1.85
CA LYS A 381 -18.37 12.48 -1.00
C LYS A 381 -17.25 12.95 -0.07
N PHE A 382 -17.26 14.24 0.21
CA PHE A 382 -16.32 14.92 1.08
C PHE A 382 -16.99 15.26 2.42
N SER A 383 -16.24 15.11 3.49
CA SER A 383 -16.64 15.46 4.86
C SER A 383 -16.86 16.97 4.99
N GLU A 384 -17.64 17.37 6.01
CA GLU A 384 -17.98 18.78 6.23
C GLU A 384 -16.77 19.69 6.44
N ASN A 385 -15.73 19.19 7.11
CA ASN A 385 -14.47 19.89 7.39
C ASN A 385 -13.30 19.32 6.56
N ALA A 386 -13.54 18.88 5.32
CA ALA A 386 -12.50 18.25 4.52
C ALA A 386 -11.36 19.22 4.16
N CYS A 387 -10.11 18.79 4.34
CA CYS A 387 -8.94 19.52 3.86
C CYS A 387 -8.76 19.26 2.36
N VAL A 388 -9.19 20.22 1.53
CA VAL A 388 -9.25 20.14 0.05
C VAL A 388 -8.25 21.06 -0.66
N GLY A 389 -7.47 21.86 0.07
CA GLY A 389 -6.59 22.88 -0.52
C GLY A 389 -5.60 22.30 -1.55
N TRP A 390 -5.37 23.05 -2.64
CA TRP A 390 -4.43 22.69 -3.71
C TRP A 390 -4.66 21.31 -4.37
N MET A 391 -5.84 20.71 -4.19
CA MET A 391 -6.17 19.35 -4.69
C MET A 391 -5.86 19.15 -6.18
N PHE A 392 -6.01 20.19 -7.01
CA PHE A 392 -5.70 20.19 -8.44
C PHE A 392 -4.61 21.20 -8.84
N GLY A 393 -3.85 21.72 -7.88
CA GLY A 393 -2.84 22.76 -8.13
C GLY A 393 -1.78 22.32 -9.15
N GLY A 394 -1.33 23.21 -10.02
CA GLY A 394 -0.31 22.92 -11.03
C GLY A 394 -0.67 21.85 -12.08
N SER A 395 -1.94 21.40 -12.11
CA SER A 395 -2.48 20.51 -13.14
C SER A 395 -3.39 21.30 -14.09
N ILE A 396 -3.17 21.16 -15.40
CA ILE A 396 -3.87 21.93 -16.46
C ILE A 396 -5.08 21.19 -17.05
N MET A 397 -5.76 20.41 -16.21
CA MET A 397 -6.83 19.48 -16.56
C MET A 397 -7.98 20.13 -17.32
N HIS A 398 -8.47 19.45 -18.37
CA HIS A 398 -9.61 19.92 -19.18
C HIS A 398 -10.93 19.23 -18.82
N TYR A 399 -10.91 18.05 -18.20
CA TYR A 399 -12.10 17.26 -17.87
C TYR A 399 -12.07 16.74 -16.44
N LEU A 400 -13.08 17.10 -15.65
CA LEU A 400 -13.32 16.59 -14.31
C LEU A 400 -14.80 16.18 -14.20
N SER A 401 -15.05 14.89 -13.94
CA SER A 401 -16.39 14.34 -13.69
C SER A 401 -16.60 14.15 -12.19
N ILE A 402 -17.63 14.78 -11.62
CA ILE A 402 -17.90 14.77 -10.18
C ILE A 402 -19.41 14.94 -9.89
N ASP A 403 -19.89 14.43 -8.77
CA ASP A 403 -21.28 14.62 -8.34
C ASP A 403 -21.53 16.09 -7.92
N LYS A 404 -22.71 16.64 -8.21
CA LYS A 404 -23.09 18.02 -7.87
C LYS A 404 -22.94 18.34 -6.38
N SER A 405 -23.35 17.44 -5.50
CA SER A 405 -23.22 17.60 -4.04
C SER A 405 -21.76 17.64 -3.58
N ALA A 406 -20.88 16.88 -4.24
CA ALA A 406 -19.46 16.85 -3.95
C ALA A 406 -18.77 18.13 -4.44
N LEU A 407 -19.11 18.60 -5.65
CA LEU A 407 -18.65 19.90 -6.17
C LEU A 407 -19.05 21.06 -5.24
N ALA A 408 -20.33 21.09 -4.82
CA ALA A 408 -20.83 22.11 -3.91
C ALA A 408 -20.14 22.06 -2.53
N ARG A 409 -19.79 20.87 -2.03
CA ARG A 409 -19.02 20.71 -0.79
C ARG A 409 -17.60 21.25 -0.92
N ILE A 410 -16.90 20.94 -2.02
CA ILE A 410 -15.54 21.47 -2.28
C ILE A 410 -15.57 23.00 -2.37
N TYR A 411 -16.51 23.56 -3.13
CA TYR A 411 -16.68 25.00 -3.28
C TYR A 411 -16.97 25.70 -1.93
N ALA A 412 -17.86 25.13 -1.11
CA ALA A 412 -18.21 25.68 0.20
C ALA A 412 -17.05 25.68 1.23
N LEU A 413 -16.00 24.88 1.01
CA LEU A 413 -14.80 24.85 1.87
C LEU A 413 -13.85 26.03 1.60
N GLY A 414 -14.02 26.77 0.49
CA GLY A 414 -13.44 28.10 0.29
C GLY A 414 -11.91 28.19 0.35
N SER A 415 -11.17 27.10 0.13
CA SER A 415 -9.71 27.10 0.15
C SER A 415 -9.08 27.25 -1.23
N ALA A 416 -7.84 27.73 -1.28
CA ALA A 416 -7.14 28.08 -2.52
C ALA A 416 -6.92 26.87 -3.45
N GLN A 417 -7.11 27.11 -4.76
CA GLN A 417 -6.83 26.17 -5.86
C GLN A 417 -7.47 24.79 -5.65
N THR A 418 -8.74 24.79 -5.22
CA THR A 418 -9.53 23.59 -4.91
C THR A 418 -10.23 22.99 -6.11
N LEU A 419 -10.41 23.76 -7.18
CA LEU A 419 -11.02 23.33 -8.44
C LEU A 419 -10.10 23.68 -9.62
N PRO A 420 -10.06 22.85 -10.67
CA PRO A 420 -9.20 23.09 -11.83
C PRO A 420 -9.58 24.40 -12.52
N ARG A 421 -8.57 25.25 -12.80
CA ARG A 421 -8.70 26.52 -13.54
C ARG A 421 -9.82 27.45 -12.98
N GLU A 422 -9.95 27.50 -11.66
CA GLU A 422 -10.87 28.40 -10.96
C GLU A 422 -10.69 29.87 -11.40
N GLY A 423 -11.79 30.53 -11.78
CA GLY A 423 -11.80 31.90 -12.30
C GLY A 423 -11.56 32.05 -13.82
N ASP A 424 -11.29 30.98 -14.56
CA ASP A 424 -11.18 31.03 -16.02
C ASP A 424 -12.58 31.18 -16.68
N PRO A 425 -12.87 32.29 -17.41
CA PRO A 425 -14.17 32.51 -18.02
C PRO A 425 -14.47 31.57 -19.19
N LYS A 426 -13.49 30.78 -19.67
CA LYS A 426 -13.66 29.76 -20.70
C LYS A 426 -14.01 28.40 -20.12
N ILE A 427 -14.50 28.35 -18.88
CA ILE A 427 -14.90 27.13 -18.21
C ILE A 427 -16.35 27.21 -17.76
N ALA A 428 -17.07 26.15 -18.09
CA ALA A 428 -18.38 25.90 -17.52
C ALA A 428 -18.49 24.44 -17.07
N TRP A 429 -19.40 24.22 -16.15
CA TRP A 429 -19.76 22.88 -15.70
C TRP A 429 -21.07 22.49 -16.38
N LYS A 430 -21.11 21.28 -16.92
CA LYS A 430 -22.25 20.76 -17.68
C LYS A 430 -22.85 19.53 -17.01
N ASP A 431 -24.17 19.52 -16.94
CA ASP A 431 -24.96 18.30 -16.77
C ASP A 431 -25.43 17.85 -18.17
N ASP A 432 -24.95 16.69 -18.62
CA ASP A 432 -25.28 16.15 -19.95
C ASP A 432 -26.70 15.57 -20.04
N VAL A 433 -27.33 15.22 -18.91
CA VAL A 433 -28.69 14.66 -18.84
C VAL A 433 -29.73 15.77 -18.87
N LEU A 434 -29.51 16.84 -18.12
CA LEU A 434 -30.33 18.06 -18.13
C LEU A 434 -30.00 18.98 -19.31
N ASN A 435 -28.86 18.76 -19.97
CA ASN A 435 -28.28 19.63 -20.99
C ASN A 435 -28.14 21.09 -20.51
N LEU A 436 -27.74 21.26 -19.24
CA LEU A 436 -27.53 22.55 -18.59
C LEU A 436 -26.04 22.83 -18.46
N THR A 437 -25.61 24.03 -18.83
CA THR A 437 -24.22 24.50 -18.73
C THR A 437 -24.21 25.80 -17.94
N MET A 438 -23.51 25.84 -16.80
CA MET A 438 -23.56 26.96 -15.84
C MET A 438 -22.18 27.17 -15.18
N SER A 439 -21.98 28.33 -14.51
CA SER A 439 -20.75 28.58 -13.75
C SER A 439 -20.71 27.75 -12.46
N ILE A 440 -19.52 27.63 -11.86
CA ILE A 440 -19.36 26.97 -10.55
C ILE A 440 -20.24 27.59 -9.46
N THR A 441 -20.35 28.91 -9.43
CA THR A 441 -21.15 29.66 -8.46
C THR A 441 -22.64 29.39 -8.62
N ASP A 442 -23.12 29.30 -9.86
CA ASP A 442 -24.52 28.98 -10.14
C ASP A 442 -24.83 27.54 -9.74
N TRP A 443 -23.96 26.57 -10.09
CA TRP A 443 -24.11 25.17 -9.67
C TRP A 443 -24.07 24.99 -8.16
N ALA A 444 -23.25 25.77 -7.43
CA ALA A 444 -23.21 25.72 -5.97
C ALA A 444 -24.59 26.05 -5.36
N THR A 445 -25.34 26.99 -5.94
CA THR A 445 -26.67 27.41 -5.47
C THR A 445 -27.84 26.63 -6.08
N TYR A 446 -27.67 26.05 -7.27
CA TYR A 446 -28.68 25.26 -7.98
C TYR A 446 -29.15 24.04 -7.17
N LYS A 447 -30.44 23.71 -7.25
CA LYS A 447 -31.07 22.60 -6.51
C LYS A 447 -31.78 21.65 -7.47
N PRO A 448 -31.09 20.64 -8.03
CA PRO A 448 -31.75 19.58 -8.80
C PRO A 448 -32.60 18.67 -7.89
N GLU A 449 -33.51 17.91 -8.49
CA GLU A 449 -34.35 16.93 -7.76
C GLU A 449 -33.54 15.73 -7.24
N GLU A 450 -32.52 15.32 -7.98
CA GLU A 450 -31.56 14.25 -7.64
C GLU A 450 -30.12 14.76 -7.77
N ASP A 451 -29.16 14.09 -7.14
CA ASP A 451 -27.75 14.47 -7.20
C ASP A 451 -27.14 14.08 -8.55
N CYS A 452 -26.95 15.07 -9.42
CA CYS A 452 -26.54 14.85 -10.81
C CYS A 452 -25.02 14.82 -11.01
N GLN A 453 -24.60 14.33 -12.17
CA GLN A 453 -23.20 14.27 -12.57
C GLN A 453 -22.82 15.53 -13.35
N LEU A 454 -21.73 16.18 -12.93
CA LEU A 454 -21.21 17.39 -13.56
C LEU A 454 -19.86 17.12 -14.20
N ASN A 455 -19.74 17.54 -15.46
CA ASN A 455 -18.51 17.48 -16.25
C ASN A 455 -17.95 18.88 -16.42
N LEU A 456 -16.65 19.05 -16.20
CA LEU A 456 -15.90 20.24 -16.60
C LEU A 456 -15.80 20.28 -18.14
N HIS A 457 -16.15 21.42 -18.74
CA HIS A 457 -15.93 21.70 -20.15
C HIS A 457 -15.17 23.01 -20.32
N SER A 458 -14.19 23.01 -21.24
CA SER A 458 -13.74 24.26 -21.83
C SER A 458 -14.76 24.71 -22.88
N VAL A 459 -15.18 25.96 -22.78
CA VAL A 459 -16.12 26.66 -23.68
C VAL A 459 -15.35 27.37 -24.80
#